data_AF-A0A959RYJ1-F1
#
_entry.id   AF-A0A959RYJ1-F1
#
_cell.length_a   1.000
_cell.length_b   1.000
_cell.length_c   1.000
_cell.angle_alpha   90.00
_cell.angle_beta   90.00
_cell.angle_gamma   90.00
#
_symmetry.space_group_name_H-M   'P 1'
#
loop_
_entity.id
_entity.type
_entity.pdbx_description
1 polymer ?
#
loop_
_entity_poly.entity_id
_entity_poly.type
_entity_poly.pdbx_seq_one_letter_code
_entity_poly.pdbx_strand_id
1 'polypeptide(L)'
;MPKVSNNIKITVRVQFKDEYSEPDKNYFVFFYRITVENFNDFEVQLLRRHWNIFDSNGIKTVVEGEGIVGEKPILAPGETFSYESACNLETGIGRMSGFYEFMRTENGELFQSEIPEFILEVPYMLN
;
A
#
# COMPACT_ATOMS: atom_id res chain seq x y z
N MET A 1 3.28 -8.94 4.36
CA MET A 1 3.70 -8.38 5.65
C MET A 1 2.52 -7.67 6.31
N PRO A 2 2.16 -7.96 7.57
CA PRO A 2 1.15 -7.21 8.33
C PRO A 2 1.78 -6.09 9.19
N LYS A 3 1.02 -5.02 9.46
CA LYS A 3 1.30 -4.00 10.47
C LYS A 3 0.02 -3.56 11.15
N VAL A 4 0.08 -3.27 12.44
CA VAL A 4 -1.05 -2.72 13.21
C VAL A 4 -0.66 -1.36 13.76
N SER A 5 -1.50 -0.36 13.50
CA SER A 5 -1.39 0.99 14.07
C SER A 5 -2.77 1.63 14.17
N ASN A 6 -3.06 2.27 15.30
CA ASN A 6 -4.39 2.82 15.62
C ASN A 6 -5.53 1.80 15.41
N ASN A 7 -5.27 0.56 15.84
CA ASN A 7 -6.12 -0.63 15.66
C ASN A 7 -6.60 -0.90 14.23
N ILE A 8 -5.95 -0.33 13.22
CA ILE A 8 -6.12 -0.76 11.84
C ILE A 8 -4.96 -1.69 11.51
N LYS A 9 -5.27 -2.89 11.03
CA LYS A 9 -4.28 -3.83 10.54
C LYS A 9 -4.22 -3.74 9.02
N ILE A 10 -3.02 -3.49 8.51
CA ILE A 10 -2.75 -3.42 7.08
C ILE A 10 -1.82 -4.57 6.72
N THR A 11 -2.29 -5.44 5.83
CA THR A 11 -1.52 -6.58 5.32
C THR A 11 -1.23 -6.39 3.84
N VAL A 12 0.04 -6.42 3.47
CA VAL A 12 0.49 -6.29 2.08
C VAL A 12 1.01 -7.64 1.57
N ARG A 13 0.66 -7.99 0.33
CA ARG A 13 1.29 -9.06 -0.45
C ARG A 13 1.75 -8.48 -1.77
N VAL A 14 2.96 -8.81 -2.20
CA VAL A 14 3.55 -8.32 -3.44
C VAL A 14 3.92 -9.48 -4.35
N GLN A 15 3.82 -9.26 -5.65
CA GLN A 15 4.25 -10.20 -6.68
C GLN A 15 4.87 -9.43 -7.85
N PHE A 16 6.10 -9.80 -8.24
CA PHE A 16 6.69 -9.37 -9.50
C PHE A 16 5.93 -9.99 -10.69
N LYS A 17 5.67 -9.20 -11.73
CA LYS A 17 4.96 -9.65 -12.93
C LYS A 17 5.85 -9.54 -14.15
N ASP A 18 6.49 -10.66 -14.48
CA ASP A 18 7.37 -10.80 -15.64
C ASP A 18 6.65 -10.45 -16.95
N GLU A 19 5.41 -10.92 -17.11
CA GLU A 19 4.57 -10.68 -18.30
C GLU A 19 4.24 -9.20 -18.58
N TYR A 20 4.34 -8.34 -17.56
CA TYR A 20 4.12 -6.88 -17.68
C TYR A 20 5.42 -6.08 -17.60
N SER A 21 6.56 -6.75 -17.52
CA SER A 21 7.87 -6.12 -17.36
C SER A 21 8.70 -6.20 -18.64
N GLU A 22 9.56 -5.22 -18.84
CA GLU A 22 10.56 -5.19 -19.91
C GLU A 22 11.94 -4.90 -19.29
N PRO A 23 12.61 -5.91 -18.70
CA PRO A 23 13.88 -5.70 -17.98
C PRO A 23 14.96 -5.03 -18.84
N ASP A 24 15.04 -5.36 -20.13
CA ASP A 24 15.97 -4.74 -21.08
C ASP A 24 15.75 -3.23 -21.28
N LYS A 25 14.58 -2.72 -20.89
CA LYS A 25 14.19 -1.31 -20.95
C LYS A 25 14.12 -0.66 -19.57
N ASN A 26 14.65 -1.30 -18.52
CA ASN A 26 14.55 -0.82 -17.14
C ASN A 26 13.08 -0.56 -16.75
N TYR A 27 12.20 -1.53 -16.99
CA TYR A 27 10.79 -1.41 -16.65
C TYR A 27 10.31 -2.68 -15.93
N PHE A 28 10.11 -2.57 -14.62
CA PHE A 28 9.75 -3.69 -13.75
C PHE A 28 8.41 -3.44 -13.08
N VAL A 29 7.44 -4.33 -13.29
CA VAL A 29 6.08 -4.18 -12.76
C VAL A 29 5.85 -5.12 -11.58
N PHE A 30 5.37 -4.54 -10.48
CA PHE A 30 5.01 -5.25 -9.26
C PHE A 30 3.53 -5.04 -8.97
N PHE A 31 2.80 -6.14 -8.81
CA PHE A 31 1.44 -6.09 -8.31
C PHE A 31 1.48 -6.23 -6.80
N TYR A 32 0.61 -5.49 -6.12
CA TYR A 32 0.43 -5.64 -4.69
C TYR A 32 -1.05 -5.73 -4.34
N ARG A 33 -1.35 -6.56 -3.35
CA ARG A 33 -2.65 -6.69 -2.71
C ARG A 33 -2.54 -6.16 -1.29
N ILE A 34 -3.45 -5.26 -0.93
CA ILE A 34 -3.53 -4.73 0.43
C ILE A 34 -4.87 -5.11 1.02
N THR A 35 -4.82 -5.58 2.26
CA THR A 35 -5.99 -5.89 3.09
C THR A 35 -5.95 -4.97 4.30
N VAL A 36 -7.03 -4.24 4.52
CA VAL A 36 -7.25 -3.32 5.64
C VAL A 36 -8.33 -3.91 6.53
N GLU A 37 -8.02 -4.17 7.79
CA GLU A 37 -8.94 -4.74 8.78
C GLU A 37 -9.12 -3.73 9.93
N ASN A 38 -10.37 -3.41 10.28
CA ASN A 38 -10.68 -2.49 11.38
C ASN A 38 -10.86 -3.25 12.70
N PHE A 39 -9.91 -3.11 13.63
CA PHE A 39 -10.01 -3.66 15.00
C PHE A 39 -10.43 -2.61 16.04
N ASN A 40 -10.82 -1.40 15.62
CA ASN A 40 -11.46 -0.47 16.54
C ASN A 40 -12.87 -0.96 16.90
N ASP A 41 -13.40 -0.42 17.99
CA ASP A 41 -14.79 -0.58 18.42
C ASP A 41 -15.74 0.44 17.75
N PHE A 42 -15.21 1.28 16.86
CA PHE A 42 -15.96 2.27 16.07
C PHE A 42 -15.72 2.12 14.57
N GLU A 43 -16.66 2.64 13.78
CA GLU A 43 -16.59 2.70 12.32
C GLU A 43 -15.61 3.78 11.84
N VAL A 44 -14.88 3.46 10.77
CA VAL A 44 -13.87 4.33 10.18
C VAL A 44 -14.07 4.45 8.68
N GLN A 45 -13.78 5.63 8.12
CA GLN A 45 -13.74 5.85 6.69
C GLN A 45 -12.31 6.15 6.23
N LEU A 46 -11.84 5.43 5.21
CA LEU A 46 -10.56 5.73 4.59
C LEU A 46 -10.70 6.92 3.64
N LEU A 47 -9.93 7.98 3.88
CA LEU A 47 -10.04 9.24 3.13
C LEU A 47 -8.92 9.43 2.12
N ARG A 48 -7.68 9.14 2.50
CA ARG A 48 -6.49 9.43 1.69
C ARG A 48 -5.41 8.38 1.85
N ARG A 49 -4.55 8.29 0.85
CA ARG A 49 -3.33 7.48 0.86
C ARG A 49 -2.11 8.37 0.66
N HIS A 50 -1.03 8.01 1.34
CA HIS A 50 0.30 8.58 1.15
C HIS A 50 1.30 7.44 0.98
N TRP A 51 2.03 7.45 -0.13
CA TRP A 51 3.05 6.46 -0.45
C TRP A 51 4.41 7.13 -0.63
N ASN A 52 5.42 6.55 0.02
CA ASN A 52 6.82 6.74 -0.29
C ASN A 52 7.30 5.53 -1.09
N ILE A 53 7.81 5.78 -2.29
CA ILE A 53 8.36 4.77 -3.18
C ILE A 53 9.83 5.07 -3.35
N PHE A 54 10.68 4.09 -3.08
CA PHE A 54 12.12 4.16 -3.28
C PHE A 54 12.53 3.10 -4.28
N ASP A 55 13.23 3.54 -5.32
CA ASP A 55 13.88 2.69 -6.30
C ASP A 55 15.39 2.59 -5.97
N SER A 56 16.03 1.46 -6.23
CA SER A 56 17.42 1.21 -5.85
C SER A 56 18.45 2.06 -6.59
N ASN A 57 18.06 2.66 -7.73
CA ASN A 57 18.86 3.69 -8.40
C ASN A 57 18.88 5.03 -7.63
N GLY A 58 18.20 5.11 -6.48
CA GLY A 58 18.16 6.30 -5.62
C GLY A 58 16.95 7.20 -5.86
N ILE A 59 16.12 6.91 -6.86
CA ILE A 59 14.90 7.68 -7.13
C ILE A 59 13.91 7.51 -5.97
N LYS A 60 13.34 8.64 -5.55
CA LYS A 60 12.30 8.72 -4.51
C LYS A 60 11.08 9.39 -5.10
N THR A 61 9.94 8.73 -4.99
CA THR A 61 8.65 9.24 -5.47
C THR A 61 7.67 9.26 -4.32
N VAL A 62 6.96 10.37 -4.17
CA VAL A 62 5.83 10.49 -3.24
C VAL A 62 4.54 10.46 -4.06
N VAL A 63 3.63 9.57 -3.71
CA VAL A 63 2.30 9.48 -4.34
C VAL A 63 1.25 9.70 -3.27
N GLU A 64 0.46 10.75 -3.43
CA GLU A 64 -0.69 11.05 -2.60
C GLU A 64 -1.97 11.05 -3.42
N GLY A 65 -3.09 10.71 -2.79
CA GLY A 65 -4.39 10.82 -3.44
C GLY A 65 -5.55 10.53 -2.51
N GLU A 66 -6.74 10.91 -2.94
CA GLU A 66 -7.97 10.56 -2.26
C GLU A 66 -8.33 9.09 -2.44
N GLY A 67 -8.81 8.50 -1.36
CA GLY A 67 -9.29 7.13 -1.31
C GLY A 67 -8.25 6.09 -1.74
N ILE A 68 -8.75 4.97 -2.21
CA ILE A 68 -8.00 3.86 -2.78
C ILE A 68 -8.74 3.40 -4.03
N VAL A 69 -8.05 3.32 -5.16
CA VAL A 69 -8.61 2.90 -6.46
C VAL A 69 -9.91 3.61 -6.86
N GLY A 70 -10.11 4.86 -6.39
CA GLY A 70 -11.31 5.66 -6.67
C GLY A 70 -12.42 5.54 -5.61
N GLU A 71 -12.23 4.72 -4.59
CA GLU A 71 -13.21 4.47 -3.53
C GLU A 71 -12.73 5.03 -2.17
N LYS A 72 -13.67 5.40 -1.30
CA LYS A 72 -13.42 5.80 0.10
C LYS A 72 -14.16 4.83 1.03
N PRO A 73 -13.61 3.60 1.23
CA PRO A 73 -14.31 2.55 1.95
C PRO A 73 -14.60 2.97 3.39
N ILE A 74 -15.80 2.61 3.84
CA ILE A 74 -16.22 2.69 5.24
C ILE A 74 -16.12 1.27 5.81
N LEU A 75 -15.54 1.13 7.00
CA LEU A 75 -15.26 -0.13 7.67
C LEU A 75 -15.86 -0.10 9.07
N ALA A 76 -16.91 -0.89 9.30
CA ALA A 76 -17.43 -1.13 10.64
C ALA A 76 -16.43 -1.96 11.49
N PRO A 77 -16.61 -2.02 12.82
CA PRO A 77 -15.79 -2.88 13.68
C PRO A 77 -15.73 -4.33 13.19
N GLY A 78 -14.52 -4.85 13.00
CA GLY A 78 -14.25 -6.20 12.49
C GLY A 78 -14.33 -6.35 10.97
N GLU A 79 -14.71 -5.32 10.22
CA GLU A 79 -14.79 -5.39 8.77
C GLU A 79 -13.42 -5.32 8.09
N THR A 80 -13.39 -5.83 6.87
CA THR A 80 -12.19 -5.95 6.05
C THR A 80 -12.44 -5.44 4.65
N PHE A 81 -11.54 -4.60 4.14
CA PHE A 81 -11.48 -4.17 2.76
C PHE A 81 -10.20 -4.69 2.10
N SER A 82 -10.26 -5.08 0.82
CA SER A 82 -9.09 -5.50 0.08
C SER A 82 -9.10 -4.96 -1.34
N TYR A 83 -7.93 -4.58 -1.83
CA TYR A 83 -7.75 -4.10 -3.20
C TYR A 83 -6.41 -4.56 -3.78
N GLU A 84 -6.33 -4.53 -5.10
CA GLU A 84 -5.13 -4.83 -5.87
C GLU A 84 -4.75 -3.63 -6.72
N SER A 85 -3.46 -3.36 -6.83
CA SER A 85 -2.91 -2.31 -7.68
C SER A 85 -1.48 -2.66 -8.09
N ALA A 86 -0.83 -1.78 -8.84
CA ALA A 86 0.49 -2.01 -9.38
C ALA A 86 1.41 -0.80 -9.12
N CYS A 87 2.70 -1.07 -9.07
CA CYS A 87 3.77 -0.08 -9.09
C CYS A 87 4.83 -0.56 -10.07
N ASN A 88 5.30 0.35 -10.93
CA ASN A 88 6.44 0.11 -11.79
C ASN A 88 7.68 0.80 -11.24
N LEU A 89 8.84 0.15 -11.37
CA LEU A 89 10.16 0.69 -11.03
C LEU A 89 11.08 0.64 -12.26
N GLU A 90 12.14 1.43 -12.23
CA GLU A 90 13.21 1.39 -13.22
C GLU A 90 14.24 0.30 -12.90
N THR A 91 14.36 -0.11 -11.64
CA THR A 91 15.19 -1.25 -11.26
C THR A 91 14.36 -2.42 -10.72
N GLY A 92 14.96 -3.61 -10.73
CA GLY A 92 14.30 -4.80 -10.18
C GLY A 92 14.32 -4.90 -8.66
N ILE A 93 14.75 -3.85 -7.95
CA ILE A 93 14.66 -3.79 -6.48
C ILE A 93 14.28 -2.39 -5.99
N GLY A 94 13.33 -2.34 -5.07
CA GLY A 94 12.90 -1.11 -4.43
C GLY A 94 12.12 -1.40 -3.16
N ARG A 95 11.52 -0.37 -2.58
CA ARG A 95 10.64 -0.50 -1.43
C ARG A 95 9.55 0.53 -1.44
N MET A 96 8.42 0.17 -0.85
CA MET A 96 7.30 1.07 -0.62
C MET A 96 6.95 1.10 0.86
N SER A 97 6.60 2.29 1.35
CA SER A 97 6.06 2.50 2.69
C SER A 97 5.07 3.66 2.66
N GLY A 98 4.29 3.87 3.71
CA GLY A 98 3.29 4.92 3.68
C GLY A 98 2.32 4.87 4.84
N PHE A 99 1.22 5.59 4.68
CA PHE A 99 0.10 5.57 5.61
C PHE A 99 -1.21 5.84 4.88
N TYR A 100 -2.32 5.44 5.51
CA TYR A 100 -3.65 5.91 5.17
C TYR A 100 -4.12 6.90 6.23
N GLU A 101 -4.87 7.91 5.78
CA GLU A 101 -5.63 8.78 6.66
C GLU A 101 -7.07 8.27 6.74
N PHE A 102 -7.54 8.08 7.96
CA PHE A 102 -8.89 7.65 8.29
C PHE A 102 -9.62 8.75 9.06
N MET A 103 -10.95 8.71 8.98
CA MET A 103 -11.85 9.49 9.80
C MET A 103 -12.74 8.54 10.60
N ARG A 104 -12.87 8.76 11.91
CA ARG A 104 -13.91 8.11 12.71
C ARG A 104 -15.26 8.73 12.38
N THR A 105 -16.22 7.93 11.96
CA THR A 105 -17.49 8.46 11.40
C THR A 105 -18.38 9.10 12.47
N GLU A 106 -18.25 8.68 13.73
CA GLU A 106 -19.05 9.20 14.85
C GLU A 106 -18.74 10.66 15.23
N ASN A 107 -17.47 11.08 15.16
CA ASN A 107 -17.02 12.38 15.66
C ASN A 107 -16.21 13.20 14.63
N GLY A 108 -15.92 12.62 13.46
CA GLY A 108 -15.11 13.26 12.42
C GLY A 108 -13.61 13.35 12.73
N GLU A 109 -13.14 12.68 13.78
CA GLU A 109 -11.73 12.70 14.18
C GLU A 109 -10.85 12.01 13.14
N LEU A 110 -9.76 12.69 12.76
CA LEU A 110 -8.80 12.18 11.79
C LEU A 110 -7.64 11.47 12.50
N PHE A 111 -7.22 10.34 11.96
CA PHE A 111 -6.04 9.63 12.41
C PHE A 111 -5.36 8.90 11.25
N GLN A 112 -4.09 8.54 11.43
CA GLN A 112 -3.30 7.85 10.41
C GLN A 112 -3.03 6.41 10.80
N SER A 113 -2.96 5.49 9.84
CA SER A 113 -2.44 4.14 10.07
C SER A 113 -1.34 3.81 9.08
N GLU A 114 -0.22 3.32 9.60
CA GLU A 114 1.00 3.03 8.87
C GLU A 114 0.86 1.75 8.05
N ILE A 115 1.22 1.85 6.78
CA ILE A 115 1.41 0.70 5.91
C ILE A 115 2.80 0.12 6.24
N PRO A 116 2.96 -1.21 6.37
CA PRO A 116 4.28 -1.80 6.54
C PRO A 116 5.19 -1.40 5.39
N GLU A 117 6.47 -1.17 5.67
CA GLU A 117 7.45 -1.14 4.60
C GLU A 117 7.55 -2.54 3.97
N PHE A 118 7.54 -2.62 2.65
CA PHE A 118 7.72 -3.87 1.91
C PHE A 118 8.66 -3.67 0.73
N ILE A 119 9.41 -4.72 0.44
CA ILE A 119 10.37 -4.77 -0.65
C ILE A 119 9.65 -5.17 -1.94
N LEU A 120 9.98 -4.49 -3.02
CA LEU A 120 9.66 -4.88 -4.38
C LEU A 120 10.92 -5.52 -4.95
N GLU A 121 10.92 -6.82 -5.26
CA GLU A 121 12.13 -7.51 -5.76
C GLU A 121 11.81 -8.53 -6.85
N VAL A 122 12.69 -8.62 -7.84
CA VAL A 122 12.66 -9.69 -8.85
C VAL A 122 13.29 -10.96 -8.25
N PRO A 123 12.56 -12.09 -8.15
CA PRO A 123 13.00 -13.27 -7.40
C PRO A 123 14.32 -13.92 -7.84
N TYR A 124 14.75 -13.70 -9.08
CA TYR A 124 15.90 -14.41 -9.68
C TYR A 124 17.14 -13.55 -9.89
N MET A 125 17.14 -12.28 -9.43
CA MET A 125 18.28 -11.36 -9.58
C MET A 125 19.34 -11.45 -8.47
N LEU A 126 19.26 -12.44 -7.58
CA LEU A 126 20.20 -12.64 -6.46
C LEU A 126 21.18 -13.82 -6.66
N ASN A 127 21.46 -14.22 -7.90
CA ASN A 127 22.43 -15.29 -8.20
C ASN A 127 23.77 -14.74 -8.70
#